data_AF-A0A2G9RA80-F1
#
_entry.id   AF-A0A2G9RA80-F1
#
_cell.length_a   1.000
_cell.length_b   1.000
_cell.length_c   1.000
_cell.angle_alpha   90.00
_cell.angle_beta   90.00
_cell.angle_gamma   90.00
#
_symmetry.space_group_name_H-M   'P 1'
#
loop_
_entity.id
_entity.type
_entity.pdbx_description
1 polymer ?
#
loop_
_entity_poly.entity_id
_entity_poly.type
_entity_poly.pdbx_seq_one_letter_code
_entity_poly.pdbx_strand_id
1 'polypeptide(L)'
;MIPFSTALVTSLVTLFLCVHFNLWLSYAILEHRTYKKPNIIIILADDMGWGDLGANIASETATTPNLEKMASKGLRLVDFHSAASTCSPSRASLLTGRLGIRNGVTHNFAITSLGGLPLNETTLADVLKESGYITGLIGDNGPWAEKCDLAGSTGPFIGAWQTAQGGSAAKRTTWEGGHRVPTIVYWPEVVPENKTSSALLSILDIFPTIVTLTNSTLPANRKFDGIDISAILRGRAHKGHQILYHPNSGAGGQFGNIEAIRLGPYKAFYTTGFHYYYGIPYSNDMGCLDTAGYNLPPCPPCPQSLREPPYW
;
A
#
# COMPACT_ATOMS: atom_id res chain seq x y z
N MET A 1 -45.10 -54.63 34.21
CA MET A 1 -43.77 -54.01 34.39
C MET A 1 -42.79 -54.75 33.50
N ILE A 2 -42.32 -54.12 32.42
CA ILE A 2 -41.34 -54.73 31.50
C ILE A 2 -39.96 -54.57 32.14
N PRO A 3 -39.16 -55.64 32.33
CA PRO A 3 -37.83 -55.52 32.91
C PRO A 3 -36.92 -54.82 31.89
N PHE A 4 -36.52 -53.58 32.18
CA PHE A 4 -35.49 -52.90 31.41
C PHE A 4 -34.17 -53.67 31.62
N SER A 5 -33.69 -54.32 30.55
CA SER A 5 -32.40 -55.01 30.55
C SER A 5 -31.29 -53.98 30.73
N THR A 6 -30.56 -54.08 31.83
CA THR A 6 -29.39 -53.25 32.16
C THR A 6 -28.33 -53.29 31.04
N ALA A 7 -28.23 -54.41 30.31
CA ALA A 7 -27.33 -54.58 29.18
C ALA A 7 -27.67 -53.66 27.99
N LEU A 8 -28.95 -53.36 27.77
CA LEU A 8 -29.38 -52.46 26.69
C LEU A 8 -29.01 -51.01 27.01
N VAL A 9 -29.16 -50.61 28.27
CA VAL A 9 -28.82 -49.26 28.74
C VAL A 9 -27.31 -49.03 28.66
N THR A 10 -26.49 -50.00 29.08
CA THR A 10 -25.02 -49.90 28.98
C THR A 10 -24.54 -49.84 27.53
N SER A 11 -25.17 -50.58 26.61
CA SER A 11 -24.80 -50.57 25.19
C SER A 11 -25.12 -49.22 24.52
N LEU A 12 -26.29 -48.64 24.83
CA LEU A 12 -26.68 -47.32 24.31
C LEU A 12 -25.79 -46.18 24.84
N VAL A 13 -25.41 -46.22 26.12
CA VAL A 13 -24.49 -45.21 26.71
C VAL A 13 -23.10 -45.30 26.07
N THR A 14 -22.60 -46.53 25.86
CA THR A 14 -21.30 -46.75 25.22
C THR A 14 -21.28 -46.26 23.77
N LEU A 15 -22.36 -46.51 23.02
CA LEU A 15 -22.52 -46.01 21.66
C LEU A 15 -22.57 -44.48 21.61
N PHE A 16 -23.31 -43.86 22.53
CA PHE A 16 -23.43 -42.41 22.61
C PHE A 16 -22.09 -41.73 22.92
N LEU A 17 -21.31 -42.29 23.86
CA LEU A 17 -19.97 -41.82 24.19
C LEU A 17 -18.99 -42.00 23.02
N CYS A 18 -19.03 -43.13 22.32
CA CYS A 18 -18.21 -43.36 21.13
C CYS A 18 -18.54 -42.37 20.00
N VAL A 19 -19.81 -42.08 19.75
CA VAL A 19 -20.23 -41.11 18.72
C VAL A 19 -19.75 -39.71 19.09
N HIS A 20 -19.90 -39.28 20.35
CA HIS A 20 -19.43 -37.97 20.81
C HIS A 20 -17.90 -37.86 20.78
N PHE A 21 -17.18 -38.92 21.14
CA PHE A 21 -15.72 -38.95 21.07
C PHE A 21 -15.22 -38.87 19.63
N ASN A 22 -15.83 -39.60 18.69
CA ASN A 22 -15.47 -39.55 17.28
C ASN A 22 -15.84 -38.21 16.61
N LEU A 23 -16.96 -37.59 17.01
CA LEU A 23 -17.32 -36.23 16.58
C LEU A 23 -16.32 -35.20 17.12
N TRP A 24 -15.95 -35.30 18.40
CA TRP A 24 -14.95 -34.42 19.02
C TRP A 24 -13.57 -34.59 18.37
N LEU A 25 -13.15 -35.83 18.11
CA LEU A 25 -11.89 -36.12 17.44
C LEU A 25 -11.89 -35.63 15.99
N SER A 26 -13.01 -35.76 15.27
CA SER A 26 -13.16 -35.21 13.91
C SER A 26 -13.11 -33.69 13.91
N TYR A 27 -13.69 -33.03 14.91
CA TYR A 27 -13.63 -31.58 15.10
C TYR A 27 -12.21 -31.11 15.41
N ALA A 28 -11.51 -31.80 16.30
CA ALA A 28 -10.12 -31.53 16.65
C ALA A 28 -9.15 -31.75 15.48
N ILE A 29 -9.39 -32.78 14.65
CA ILE A 29 -8.61 -33.03 13.42
C ILE A 29 -8.92 -31.96 12.36
N LEU A 30 -10.16 -31.46 12.28
CA LEU A 30 -10.52 -30.35 11.38
C LEU A 30 -9.84 -29.03 11.75
N GLU A 31 -9.73 -28.74 13.06
CA GLU A 31 -9.01 -27.56 13.57
C GLU A 31 -7.50 -27.65 13.34
N HIS A 32 -6.95 -28.87 13.24
CA HIS A 32 -5.52 -29.09 13.01
C HIS A 32 -5.10 -29.04 11.53
N ARG A 33 -5.80 -28.29 10.67
CA ARG A 33 -5.15 -27.79 9.45
C ARG A 33 -4.02 -26.88 9.89
N THR A 34 -2.79 -27.35 9.79
CA THR A 34 -1.59 -26.56 10.02
C THR A 34 -1.65 -25.31 9.14
N TYR A 35 -2.06 -24.18 9.73
CA TYR A 35 -2.13 -22.91 9.03
C TYR A 35 -0.70 -22.50 8.74
N LYS A 36 -0.20 -22.86 7.55
CA LYS A 36 1.16 -22.52 7.14
C LYS A 36 1.20 -21.02 6.96
N LYS A 37 1.93 -20.35 7.86
CA LYS A 37 2.16 -18.90 7.84
C LYS A 37 2.65 -18.48 6.45
N PRO A 38 2.02 -17.48 5.81
CA PRO A 38 2.45 -17.03 4.48
C PRO A 38 3.80 -16.33 4.57
N ASN A 39 4.65 -16.49 3.55
CA ASN A 39 5.82 -15.65 3.38
C ASN A 39 5.41 -14.30 2.80
N ILE A 40 5.98 -13.22 3.31
CA ILE A 40 5.61 -11.86 2.94
C ILE A 40 6.82 -11.19 2.31
N ILE A 41 6.65 -10.69 1.09
CA ILE A 41 7.66 -9.93 0.37
C ILE A 41 7.01 -8.62 -0.05
N ILE A 42 7.53 -7.50 0.47
CA ILE A 42 7.11 -6.17 0.08
C ILE A 42 8.21 -5.59 -0.81
N ILE A 43 7.88 -5.38 -2.09
CA ILE A 43 8.76 -4.69 -3.04
C ILE A 43 8.25 -3.26 -3.14
N LEU A 44 9.05 -2.30 -2.65
CA LEU A 44 8.75 -0.88 -2.72
C LEU A 44 9.73 -0.21 -3.69
N ALA A 45 9.23 0.19 -4.86
CA ALA A 45 10.03 0.95 -5.82
C ALA A 45 10.16 2.41 -5.37
N ASP A 46 11.32 3.04 -5.64
CA ASP A 46 11.55 4.46 -5.36
C ASP A 46 11.23 5.30 -6.60
N ASP A 47 10.45 6.37 -6.41
CA ASP A 47 10.06 7.35 -7.43
C ASP A 47 9.33 6.81 -8.67
N MET A 48 8.79 5.59 -8.61
CA MET A 48 7.96 5.02 -9.68
C MET A 48 6.56 5.64 -9.70
N GLY A 49 6.20 6.26 -10.83
CA GLY A 49 4.87 6.80 -11.09
C GLY A 49 3.87 5.74 -11.54
N TRP A 50 2.57 6.05 -11.45
CA TRP A 50 1.50 5.11 -11.82
C TRP A 50 1.60 4.59 -13.26
N GLY A 51 2.04 5.44 -14.19
CA GLY A 51 2.18 5.11 -15.61
C GLY A 51 3.45 4.33 -15.99
N ASP A 52 4.41 4.18 -15.06
CA ASP A 52 5.67 3.46 -15.34
C ASP A 52 5.48 1.93 -15.34
N LEU A 53 4.39 1.45 -14.72
CA LEU A 53 4.02 0.05 -14.79
C LEU A 53 3.37 -0.20 -16.16
N GLY A 54 4.02 -1.00 -17.02
CA GLY A 54 3.51 -1.33 -18.35
C GLY A 54 2.06 -1.85 -18.35
N ALA A 55 1.68 -2.61 -17.32
CA ALA A 55 0.31 -3.09 -17.17
C ALA A 55 -0.73 -1.94 -17.07
N ASN A 56 -0.34 -0.79 -16.53
CA ASN A 56 -1.21 0.37 -16.34
C ASN A 56 -1.41 1.22 -17.61
N ILE A 57 -0.57 1.04 -18.63
CA ILE A 57 -0.68 1.76 -19.90
C ILE A 57 -1.15 0.82 -21.01
N ALA A 58 -1.96 1.34 -21.93
CA ALA A 58 -2.31 0.60 -23.15
C ALA A 58 -1.13 0.69 -24.12
N SER A 59 -0.27 -0.34 -24.13
CA SER A 59 0.89 -0.43 -25.02
C SER A 59 0.93 -1.81 -25.70
N GLU A 60 1.24 -1.83 -26.99
CA GLU A 60 1.47 -3.08 -27.75
C GLU A 60 2.79 -3.75 -27.37
N THR A 61 3.74 -3.00 -26.78
CA THR A 61 5.03 -3.51 -26.31
C THR A 61 5.09 -3.48 -24.79
N ALA A 62 5.38 -4.63 -24.18
CA ALA A 62 5.57 -4.78 -22.74
C ALA A 62 6.85 -4.05 -22.30
N THR A 63 6.71 -2.97 -21.52
CA THR A 63 7.83 -2.18 -21.00
C THR A 63 8.36 -2.70 -19.67
N THR A 64 7.59 -3.56 -18.98
CA THR A 64 7.93 -4.14 -17.68
C THR A 64 7.55 -5.63 -17.63
N PRO A 65 8.16 -6.48 -18.49
CA PRO A 65 7.64 -7.82 -18.78
C PRO A 65 7.47 -8.73 -17.56
N ASN A 66 8.35 -8.63 -16.55
CA ASN A 66 8.23 -9.40 -15.31
C ASN A 66 7.08 -8.91 -14.42
N LEU A 67 6.88 -7.59 -14.32
CA LEU A 67 5.79 -7.00 -13.54
C LEU A 67 4.44 -7.21 -14.23
N GLU A 68 4.40 -7.12 -15.57
CA GLU A 68 3.20 -7.44 -16.36
C GLU A 68 2.82 -8.92 -16.24
N LYS A 69 3.79 -9.82 -16.23
CA LYS A 69 3.57 -11.24 -15.93
C LYS A 69 3.07 -11.47 -14.50
N MET A 70 3.58 -10.73 -13.53
CA MET A 70 3.09 -10.80 -12.15
C MET A 70 1.65 -10.26 -12.06
N ALA A 71 1.36 -9.16 -12.75
CA ALA A 71 0.04 -8.54 -12.80
C ALA A 71 -1.00 -9.44 -13.48
N SER A 72 -0.65 -10.12 -14.57
CA SER A 72 -1.55 -11.05 -15.28
C SER A 72 -1.86 -12.30 -14.47
N LYS A 73 -1.02 -12.66 -13.49
CA LYS A 73 -1.23 -13.76 -12.56
C LYS A 73 -1.65 -13.31 -11.16
N GLY A 74 -1.99 -12.04 -10.99
CA GLY A 74 -2.29 -11.45 -9.70
C GLY A 74 -3.44 -10.46 -9.77
N LEU A 75 -3.51 -9.64 -8.72
CA LEU A 75 -4.47 -8.56 -8.57
C LEU A 75 -3.77 -7.22 -8.72
N ARG A 76 -4.26 -6.37 -9.61
CA ARG A 76 -3.84 -4.98 -9.74
C ARG A 76 -4.72 -4.06 -8.91
N LEU A 77 -4.12 -3.15 -8.16
CA LEU A 77 -4.83 -2.11 -7.41
C LEU A 77 -4.62 -0.79 -8.14
N VAL A 78 -5.65 -0.27 -8.79
CA VAL A 78 -5.51 0.91 -9.67
C VAL A 78 -5.78 2.24 -8.97
N ASP A 79 -6.47 2.23 -7.82
CA ASP A 79 -6.70 3.40 -6.97
C ASP A 79 -6.00 3.23 -5.61
N PHE A 80 -4.69 2.99 -5.66
CA PHE A 80 -3.82 2.78 -4.49
C PHE A 80 -2.92 4.00 -4.25
N HIS A 81 -2.92 4.53 -3.01
CA HIS A 81 -2.29 5.79 -2.68
C HIS A 81 -1.17 5.64 -1.63
N SER A 82 -0.03 6.24 -1.90
CA SER A 82 0.99 6.52 -0.90
C SER A 82 0.46 7.51 0.15
N ALA A 83 0.79 7.26 1.42
CA ALA A 83 0.41 8.10 2.56
C ALA A 83 1.05 9.50 2.52
N ALA A 84 2.11 9.68 1.73
CA ALA A 84 2.81 10.94 1.51
C ALA A 84 3.48 10.95 0.13
N SER A 85 3.68 12.12 -0.44
CA SER A 85 4.33 12.30 -1.75
C SER A 85 5.86 12.41 -1.67
N THR A 86 6.46 11.88 -0.60
CA THR A 86 7.91 11.93 -0.32
C THR A 86 8.38 10.66 0.40
N CYS A 87 9.64 10.30 0.19
CA CYS A 87 10.25 9.01 0.57
C CYS A 87 10.15 8.65 2.08
N SER A 88 10.69 9.47 2.99
CA SER A 88 10.76 9.09 4.41
C SER A 88 9.38 8.98 5.05
N PRO A 89 8.44 9.93 4.83
CA PRO A 89 7.09 9.82 5.37
C PRO A 89 6.27 8.64 4.80
N SER A 90 6.43 8.31 3.51
CA SER A 90 5.73 7.17 2.91
C SER A 90 6.24 5.83 3.46
N ARG A 91 7.57 5.68 3.59
CA ARG A 91 8.22 4.50 4.18
C ARG A 91 7.88 4.34 5.67
N ALA A 92 7.91 5.44 6.44
CA ALA A 92 7.47 5.42 7.82
C ALA A 92 6.00 4.98 7.96
N SER A 93 5.14 5.44 7.05
CA SER A 93 3.72 5.08 7.03
C SER A 93 3.49 3.61 6.68
N LEU A 94 4.25 3.05 5.74
CA LEU A 94 4.27 1.61 5.45
C LEU A 94 4.66 0.79 6.69
N LEU A 95 5.73 1.19 7.35
CA LEU A 95 6.27 0.44 8.49
C LEU A 95 5.38 0.51 9.72
N THR A 96 4.56 1.55 9.88
CA THR A 96 3.78 1.79 11.11
C THR A 96 2.26 1.70 10.91
N GLY A 97 1.76 1.67 9.67
CA GLY A 97 0.33 1.76 9.37
C GLY A 97 -0.31 3.09 9.80
N ARG A 98 0.51 4.13 9.99
CA ARG A 98 0.14 5.42 10.61
C ARG A 98 0.65 6.56 9.76
N LEU A 99 -0.15 7.62 9.63
CA LEU A 99 0.24 8.84 8.92
C LEU A 99 1.45 9.52 9.57
N GLY A 100 2.21 10.28 8.78
CA GLY A 100 3.37 11.07 9.23
C GLY A 100 3.09 11.96 10.44
N ILE A 101 1.90 12.57 10.49
CA ILE A 101 1.47 13.41 11.62
C ILE A 101 1.31 12.63 12.94
N ARG A 102 1.12 11.30 12.88
CA ARG A 102 1.01 10.43 14.06
C ARG A 102 2.32 9.77 14.43
N ASN A 103 3.09 9.33 13.44
CA ASN A 103 4.36 8.63 13.64
C ASN A 103 5.56 9.59 13.76
N GLY A 104 5.36 10.90 13.56
CA GLY A 104 6.39 11.94 13.70
C GLY A 104 7.24 12.19 12.46
N VAL A 105 7.08 11.40 11.39
CA VAL A 105 7.84 11.53 10.14
C VAL A 105 7.01 12.27 9.09
N THR A 106 7.12 13.59 9.06
CA THR A 106 6.34 14.46 8.14
C THR A 106 7.12 14.93 6.91
N HIS A 107 8.44 14.81 6.92
CA HIS A 107 9.33 15.26 5.86
C HIS A 107 10.48 14.26 5.64
N ASN A 108 11.20 14.43 4.53
CA ASN A 108 12.41 13.65 4.26
C ASN A 108 13.55 14.07 5.18
N PHE A 109 14.29 13.08 5.68
CA PHE A 109 15.48 13.33 6.48
C PHE A 109 16.69 13.64 5.57
N ALA A 110 17.50 14.60 5.99
CA ALA A 110 18.80 14.90 5.38
C ALA A 110 19.90 14.15 6.15
N ILE A 111 21.12 14.11 5.58
CA ILE A 111 22.29 13.52 6.26
C ILE A 111 22.59 14.18 7.62
N THR A 112 22.19 15.44 7.81
CA THR A 112 22.36 16.19 9.06
C THR A 112 21.16 16.10 9.98
N SER A 113 20.12 15.33 9.64
CA SER A 113 18.94 15.17 10.49
C SER A 113 19.31 14.42 11.76
N LEU A 114 19.01 15.04 12.90
CA LEU A 114 19.21 14.44 14.23
C LEU A 114 18.07 13.47 14.62
N GLY A 115 16.97 13.48 13.85
CA GLY A 115 15.78 12.68 14.10
C GLY A 115 15.55 11.61 13.03
N GLY A 116 14.68 10.66 13.35
CA GLY A 116 14.26 9.58 12.48
C GLY A 116 12.86 9.09 12.88
N LEU A 117 12.50 7.87 12.47
CA LEU A 117 11.31 7.21 13.02
C LEU A 117 11.49 7.07 14.54
N PRO A 118 10.58 7.60 15.37
CA PRO A 118 10.70 7.52 16.83
C PRO A 118 10.79 6.07 17.31
N LEU A 119 11.71 5.79 18.24
CA LEU A 119 11.91 4.43 18.80
C LEU A 119 10.70 3.90 19.58
N ASN A 120 9.74 4.76 19.92
CA ASN A 120 8.51 4.31 20.51
C ASN A 120 7.55 3.74 19.46
N GLU A 121 7.70 4.00 18.16
CA GLU A 121 6.84 3.41 17.13
C GLU A 121 7.08 1.90 16.98
N THR A 122 6.00 1.15 16.89
CA THR A 122 6.04 -0.30 16.65
C THR A 122 5.95 -0.53 15.16
N THR A 123 6.99 -1.13 14.58
CA THR A 123 7.02 -1.42 13.15
C THR A 123 6.33 -2.74 12.84
N LEU A 124 5.98 -2.93 11.57
CA LEU A 124 5.45 -4.20 11.07
C LEU A 124 6.44 -5.34 11.31
N ALA A 125 7.74 -5.06 11.20
CA ALA A 125 8.79 -6.04 11.47
C ALA A 125 8.77 -6.49 12.94
N ASP A 126 8.56 -5.57 13.89
CA ASP A 126 8.46 -5.90 15.32
C ASP A 126 7.28 -6.85 15.58
N VAL A 127 6.10 -6.53 15.03
CA VAL A 127 4.89 -7.36 15.17
C VAL A 127 5.07 -8.75 14.56
N LEU A 128 5.69 -8.82 13.38
CA LEU A 128 5.95 -10.09 12.71
C LEU A 128 6.99 -10.93 13.45
N LYS A 129 8.03 -10.31 14.01
CA LYS A 129 9.06 -10.98 14.80
C LYS A 129 8.46 -11.61 16.07
N GLU A 130 7.59 -10.89 16.78
CA GLU A 130 6.83 -11.44 17.91
C GLU A 130 5.95 -12.63 17.50
N SER A 131 5.49 -12.62 16.24
CA SER A 131 4.70 -13.70 15.65
C SER A 131 5.56 -14.82 15.05
N GLY A 132 6.88 -14.84 15.30
CA GLY A 132 7.79 -15.91 14.89
C GLY A 132 8.28 -15.83 13.44
N TYR A 133 8.17 -14.67 12.79
CA TYR A 133 8.78 -14.42 11.49
C TYR A 133 10.25 -14.02 11.62
N ILE A 134 11.05 -14.40 10.61
CA ILE A 134 12.35 -13.80 10.37
C ILE A 134 12.13 -12.61 9.43
N THR A 135 12.55 -11.43 9.87
CA THR A 135 12.38 -10.18 9.12
C THR A 135 13.71 -9.73 8.54
N GLY A 136 13.69 -9.28 7.29
CA GLY A 136 14.84 -8.68 6.61
C GLY A 136 14.41 -7.50 5.75
N LEU A 137 15.31 -6.53 5.61
CA LEU A 137 15.15 -5.38 4.73
C LEU A 137 16.34 -5.34 3.77
N ILE A 138 16.05 -5.25 2.48
CA ILE A 138 17.05 -5.12 1.41
C ILE A 138 16.62 -3.93 0.56
N GLY A 139 17.46 -2.92 0.47
CA GLY A 139 17.15 -1.69 -0.26
C GLY A 139 17.80 -0.48 0.38
N ASP A 140 17.49 0.68 -0.17
CA ASP A 140 17.94 1.96 0.35
C ASP A 140 17.01 2.50 1.44
N ASN A 141 17.57 3.35 2.31
CA ASN A 141 16.79 4.28 3.12
C ASN A 141 17.20 5.73 2.76
N GLY A 142 17.59 5.95 1.49
CA GLY A 142 18.44 7.06 1.05
C GLY A 142 19.93 6.70 1.11
N PRO A 143 20.82 7.48 0.46
CA PRO A 143 22.25 7.19 0.41
C PRO A 143 22.88 7.22 1.81
N TRP A 144 23.72 6.22 2.10
CA TRP A 144 24.51 6.06 3.33
C TRP A 144 25.97 6.43 3.03
N ALA A 145 26.50 7.50 3.63
CA ALA A 145 27.84 8.00 3.32
C ALA A 145 28.98 7.17 3.95
N GLU A 146 28.67 6.33 4.94
CA GLU A 146 29.70 5.66 5.80
C GLU A 146 30.00 4.22 5.40
N LYS A 147 29.72 3.83 4.15
CA LYS A 147 30.03 2.48 3.67
C LYS A 147 30.98 2.42 2.48
N CYS A 148 31.76 3.48 2.21
CA CYS A 148 32.83 3.51 1.20
C CYS A 148 32.50 2.66 -0.04
N ASP A 149 33.08 1.46 -0.15
CA ASP A 149 32.98 0.54 -1.30
C ASP A 149 31.58 -0.09 -1.51
N LEU A 150 30.67 0.04 -0.54
CA LEU A 150 29.28 -0.43 -0.58
C LEU A 150 28.26 0.74 -0.59
N ALA A 151 28.73 1.99 -0.66
CA ALA A 151 27.85 3.14 -0.83
C ALA A 151 27.32 3.20 -2.29
N GLY A 152 26.04 3.50 -2.45
CA GLY A 152 25.47 3.80 -3.78
C GLY A 152 25.98 5.14 -4.32
N SER A 153 26.37 5.19 -5.59
CA SER A 153 26.80 6.41 -6.27
C SER A 153 25.60 7.28 -6.64
N THR A 154 25.59 8.56 -6.23
CA THR A 154 24.62 9.54 -6.73
C THR A 154 24.94 10.04 -8.14
N GLY A 155 26.07 9.62 -8.72
CA GLY A 155 26.50 10.02 -10.07
C GLY A 155 26.52 11.54 -10.28
N PRO A 156 26.44 12.01 -11.53
CA PRO A 156 26.38 13.44 -11.86
C PRO A 156 25.01 14.09 -11.58
N PHE A 157 24.08 13.40 -10.92
CA PHE A 157 22.70 13.88 -10.71
C PHE A 157 22.58 14.77 -9.46
N ILE A 158 23.35 15.85 -9.43
CA ILE A 158 23.02 17.01 -8.60
C ILE A 158 22.15 17.90 -9.48
N GLY A 159 20.83 17.73 -9.37
CA GLY A 159 19.88 18.37 -10.26
C GLY A 159 19.86 19.89 -10.14
N ALA A 160 20.59 20.59 -11.02
CA ALA A 160 20.43 22.02 -11.32
C ALA A 160 19.03 22.39 -11.85
N TRP A 161 18.17 21.39 -12.11
CA TRP A 161 16.80 21.52 -12.59
C TRP A 161 15.84 22.15 -11.56
N GLN A 162 16.16 22.12 -10.27
CA GLN A 162 15.32 22.69 -9.19
C GLN A 162 15.33 24.23 -9.13
N THR A 163 16.12 24.90 -9.96
CA THR A 163 16.37 26.35 -9.88
C THR A 163 15.63 27.20 -10.92
N ALA A 164 14.84 26.63 -11.84
CA ALA A 164 14.46 27.35 -13.06
C ALA A 164 12.97 27.27 -13.53
N GLN A 165 11.98 27.37 -12.64
CA GLN A 165 10.57 27.76 -12.93
C GLN A 165 9.51 26.63 -13.11
N GLY A 166 8.54 26.55 -12.16
CA GLY A 166 7.17 26.02 -12.39
C GLY A 166 6.82 24.65 -11.76
N GLY A 167 5.66 24.53 -11.12
CA GLY A 167 5.23 23.38 -10.31
C GLY A 167 4.87 22.09 -11.06
N SER A 168 4.96 20.95 -10.37
CA SER A 168 4.70 19.58 -10.88
C SER A 168 3.41 18.99 -10.30
N ALA A 169 2.72 18.10 -11.02
CA ALA A 169 1.61 17.29 -10.47
C ALA A 169 2.08 15.95 -9.86
N ALA A 170 3.40 15.73 -9.80
CA ALA A 170 4.03 14.52 -9.34
C ALA A 170 4.56 14.66 -7.89
N LYS A 171 5.63 13.94 -7.57
CA LYS A 171 6.32 13.93 -6.27
C LYS A 171 6.36 15.31 -5.59
N ARG A 172 6.16 15.31 -4.27
CA ARG A 172 5.99 16.46 -3.35
C ARG A 172 4.62 17.11 -3.34
N THR A 173 3.73 16.80 -4.28
CA THR A 173 2.40 17.44 -4.36
C THR A 173 1.28 16.51 -3.92
N THR A 174 0.15 17.10 -3.53
CA THR A 174 -1.06 16.35 -3.17
C THR A 174 -1.95 16.03 -4.38
N TRP A 175 -1.49 16.32 -5.60
CA TRP A 175 -2.14 15.88 -6.84
C TRP A 175 -2.08 14.35 -6.98
N GLU A 176 -2.90 13.80 -7.87
CA GLU A 176 -2.98 12.34 -8.08
C GLU A 176 -1.61 11.74 -8.43
N GLY A 177 -0.83 12.35 -9.31
CA GLY A 177 0.49 11.87 -9.69
C GLY A 177 1.53 11.89 -8.56
N GLY A 178 1.27 12.61 -7.46
CA GLY A 178 2.12 12.63 -6.27
C GLY A 178 1.82 11.52 -5.27
N HIS A 179 0.61 10.96 -5.28
CA HIS A 179 0.15 9.98 -4.28
C HIS A 179 -0.31 8.65 -4.87
N ARG A 180 -1.00 8.65 -6.02
CA ARG A 180 -1.47 7.42 -6.66
C ARG A 180 -0.28 6.70 -7.29
N VAL A 181 -0.04 5.46 -6.87
CA VAL A 181 1.15 4.66 -7.23
C VAL A 181 0.75 3.33 -7.85
N PRO A 182 1.60 2.72 -8.71
CA PRO A 182 1.29 1.42 -9.28
C PRO A 182 1.36 0.34 -8.20
N THR A 183 0.44 -0.61 -8.19
CA THR A 183 0.43 -1.67 -7.16
C THR A 183 -0.08 -2.99 -7.71
N ILE A 184 0.70 -4.06 -7.49
CA ILE A 184 0.38 -5.44 -7.85
C ILE A 184 0.45 -6.29 -6.58
N VAL A 185 -0.54 -7.16 -6.39
CA VAL A 185 -0.53 -8.19 -5.36
C VAL A 185 -0.50 -9.55 -6.03
N TYR A 186 0.50 -10.36 -5.66
CA TYR A 186 0.68 -11.71 -6.19
C TYR A 186 0.69 -12.73 -5.05
N TRP A 187 -0.34 -13.58 -5.02
CA TRP A 187 -0.46 -14.66 -4.05
C TRP A 187 -1.31 -15.79 -4.68
N PRO A 188 -0.65 -16.75 -5.34
CA PRO A 188 -1.33 -17.83 -6.05
C PRO A 188 -2.38 -18.52 -5.20
N GLU A 189 -3.51 -18.88 -5.82
CA GLU A 189 -4.67 -19.54 -5.18
C GLU A 189 -5.43 -18.70 -4.12
N VAL A 190 -4.90 -17.53 -3.73
CA VAL A 190 -5.52 -16.67 -2.70
C VAL A 190 -6.08 -15.38 -3.29
N VAL A 191 -5.32 -14.71 -4.16
CA VAL A 191 -5.83 -13.53 -4.88
C VAL A 191 -6.39 -13.93 -6.25
N PRO A 192 -7.48 -13.30 -6.73
CA PRO A 192 -7.97 -13.53 -8.07
C PRO A 192 -6.93 -13.19 -9.14
N GLU A 193 -6.67 -14.12 -10.06
CA GLU A 193 -5.73 -13.92 -11.16
C GLU A 193 -6.33 -13.01 -12.26
N ASN A 194 -5.46 -12.20 -12.88
CA ASN A 194 -5.79 -11.28 -13.96
C ASN A 194 -7.00 -10.38 -13.63
N LYS A 195 -7.05 -9.87 -12.40
CA LYS A 195 -8.10 -8.96 -11.94
C LYS A 195 -7.54 -7.60 -11.59
N THR A 196 -8.43 -6.62 -11.67
CA THR A 196 -8.18 -5.24 -11.26
C THR A 196 -9.21 -4.85 -10.19
N SER A 197 -8.75 -4.19 -9.14
CA SER A 197 -9.58 -3.57 -8.12
C SER A 197 -9.42 -2.05 -8.15
N SER A 198 -10.54 -1.34 -8.24
CA SER A 198 -10.65 0.12 -8.12
C SER A 198 -11.05 0.56 -6.71
N ALA A 199 -10.97 -0.33 -5.72
CA ALA A 199 -11.16 0.05 -4.33
C ALA A 199 -10.15 1.15 -3.94
N LEU A 200 -10.63 2.17 -3.23
CA LEU A 200 -9.79 3.26 -2.72
C LEU A 200 -8.93 2.73 -1.56
N LEU A 201 -7.62 2.59 -1.80
CA LEU A 201 -6.69 1.90 -0.91
C LEU A 201 -5.44 2.74 -0.66
N SER A 202 -4.69 2.40 0.39
CA SER A 202 -3.45 3.09 0.75
C SER A 202 -2.32 2.16 1.20
N ILE A 203 -1.08 2.63 1.07
CA ILE A 203 0.10 1.99 1.67
C ILE A 203 -0.06 1.75 3.19
N LEU A 204 -0.89 2.56 3.85
CA LEU A 204 -1.25 2.40 5.27
C LEU A 204 -1.94 1.05 5.56
N ASP A 205 -2.66 0.50 4.57
CA ASP A 205 -3.46 -0.72 4.71
C ASP A 205 -2.61 -1.98 4.78
N ILE A 206 -1.36 -1.91 4.29
CA ILE A 206 -0.43 -3.04 4.28
C ILE A 206 -0.19 -3.55 5.71
N PHE A 207 -0.02 -2.66 6.67
CA PHE A 207 0.24 -3.02 8.08
C PHE A 207 -0.90 -3.85 8.69
N PRO A 208 -2.13 -3.33 8.85
CA PRO A 208 -3.23 -4.09 9.47
C PRO A 208 -3.64 -5.32 8.65
N THR A 209 -3.49 -5.28 7.33
CA THR A 209 -3.77 -6.44 6.48
C THR A 209 -2.79 -7.57 6.75
N ILE A 210 -1.49 -7.27 6.82
CA ILE A 210 -0.48 -8.29 7.14
C ILE A 210 -0.70 -8.84 8.54
N VAL A 211 -0.93 -7.99 9.54
CA VAL A 211 -1.21 -8.42 10.91
C VAL A 211 -2.40 -9.40 10.94
N THR A 212 -3.45 -9.13 10.17
CA THR A 212 -4.61 -10.03 10.05
C THR A 212 -4.23 -11.35 9.36
N LEU A 213 -3.50 -11.29 8.23
CA LEU A 213 -3.12 -12.47 7.46
C LEU A 213 -2.16 -13.41 8.21
N THR A 214 -1.39 -12.88 9.15
CA THR A 214 -0.45 -13.65 9.98
C THR A 214 -1.05 -14.10 11.31
N ASN A 215 -2.32 -13.81 11.57
CA ASN A 215 -2.98 -13.99 12.87
C ASN A 215 -2.18 -13.34 14.02
N SER A 216 -1.56 -12.19 13.74
CA SER A 216 -0.85 -11.37 14.72
C SER A 216 -1.81 -10.39 15.38
N THR A 217 -1.37 -9.74 16.46
CA THR A 217 -2.15 -8.74 17.17
C THR A 217 -1.68 -7.33 16.83
N LEU A 218 -2.62 -6.42 16.56
CA LEU A 218 -2.29 -5.00 16.42
C LEU A 218 -1.76 -4.45 17.77
N PRO A 219 -0.70 -3.62 17.75
CA PRO A 219 -0.22 -2.94 18.94
C PRO A 219 -1.32 -2.14 19.65
N ALA A 220 -1.46 -2.35 20.96
CA ALA A 220 -2.42 -1.64 21.79
C ALA A 220 -2.03 -0.15 21.96
N ASN A 221 -2.99 0.67 22.39
CA ASN A 221 -2.80 2.09 22.74
C ASN A 221 -2.31 2.99 21.58
N ARG A 222 -2.55 2.58 20.33
CA ARG A 222 -2.27 3.38 19.13
C ARG A 222 -3.44 3.35 18.18
N LYS A 223 -3.59 4.44 17.44
CA LYS A 223 -4.55 4.53 16.33
C LYS A 223 -3.84 4.18 15.03
N PHE A 224 -4.40 3.26 14.25
CA PHE A 224 -3.94 2.97 12.90
C PHE A 224 -4.81 3.73 11.90
N ASP A 225 -4.21 4.21 10.81
CA ASP A 225 -4.93 4.89 9.74
C ASP A 225 -5.28 3.95 8.58
N GLY A 226 -4.56 2.82 8.46
CA GLY A 226 -4.89 1.77 7.51
C GLY A 226 -6.06 0.88 7.97
N ILE A 227 -6.66 0.17 7.02
CA ILE A 227 -7.71 -0.83 7.25
C ILE A 227 -7.25 -2.22 6.78
N ASP A 228 -7.83 -3.28 7.33
CA ASP A 228 -7.62 -4.63 6.79
C ASP A 228 -8.33 -4.78 5.43
N ILE A 229 -7.54 -5.02 4.38
CA ILE A 229 -8.02 -5.21 3.02
C ILE A 229 -7.98 -6.67 2.59
N SER A 230 -7.76 -7.63 3.50
CA SER A 230 -7.67 -9.06 3.21
C SER A 230 -8.88 -9.61 2.45
N ALA A 231 -10.08 -9.10 2.74
CA ALA A 231 -11.30 -9.44 2.02
C ALA A 231 -11.28 -8.95 0.56
N ILE A 232 -10.72 -7.76 0.30
CA ILE A 232 -10.57 -7.21 -1.06
C ILE A 232 -9.53 -8.02 -1.82
N LEU A 233 -8.39 -8.35 -1.19
CA LEU A 233 -7.35 -9.18 -1.80
C LEU A 233 -7.90 -10.55 -2.21
N ARG A 234 -8.78 -11.15 -1.41
CA ARG A 234 -9.46 -12.43 -1.69
C ARG A 234 -10.66 -12.31 -2.64
N GLY A 235 -10.93 -11.12 -3.21
CA GLY A 235 -12.06 -10.88 -4.10
C GLY A 235 -13.44 -10.96 -3.43
N ARG A 236 -13.51 -10.87 -2.10
CA ARG A 236 -14.75 -10.96 -1.29
C ARG A 236 -15.35 -9.59 -0.95
N ALA A 237 -14.64 -8.50 -1.26
CA ALA A 237 -15.10 -7.13 -1.06
C ALA A 237 -14.55 -6.21 -2.16
N HIS A 238 -15.23 -5.09 -2.39
CA HIS A 238 -14.91 -4.14 -3.47
C HIS A 238 -14.82 -2.67 -3.02
N LYS A 239 -15.04 -2.40 -1.73
CA LYS A 239 -15.00 -1.04 -1.16
C LYS A 239 -13.89 -0.96 -0.14
N GLY A 240 -12.98 -0.01 -0.34
CA GLY A 240 -11.90 0.31 0.61
C GLY A 240 -12.30 1.50 1.48
N HIS A 241 -11.37 2.44 1.62
CA HIS A 241 -11.59 3.68 2.36
C HIS A 241 -12.76 4.48 1.80
N GLN A 242 -13.54 5.09 2.69
CA GLN A 242 -14.43 6.18 2.30
C GLN A 242 -13.65 7.48 2.14
N ILE A 243 -12.70 7.72 3.03
CA ILE A 243 -11.91 8.96 3.10
C ILE A 243 -10.42 8.62 3.12
N LEU A 244 -9.63 9.27 2.25
CA LEU A 244 -8.18 9.33 2.36
C LEU A 244 -7.72 10.76 2.62
N TYR A 245 -6.72 10.90 3.48
CA TYR A 245 -6.06 12.17 3.77
C TYR A 245 -4.73 12.21 3.03
N HIS A 246 -4.46 13.32 2.35
CA HIS A 246 -3.20 13.57 1.65
C HIS A 246 -2.47 14.74 2.34
N PRO A 247 -1.50 14.44 3.22
CA PRO A 247 -0.66 15.44 3.84
C PRO A 247 0.25 16.11 2.80
N ASN A 248 0.53 17.40 3.00
CA ASN A 248 1.44 18.17 2.20
C ASN A 248 2.88 17.66 2.36
N SER A 249 3.57 17.53 1.23
CA SER A 249 4.96 17.07 1.12
C SER A 249 5.92 18.20 0.67
N GLY A 250 5.60 19.44 1.05
CA GLY A 250 6.44 20.62 0.90
C GLY A 250 6.33 21.33 -0.44
N ALA A 251 5.25 21.14 -1.20
CA ALA A 251 5.00 21.86 -2.46
C ALA A 251 4.15 23.13 -2.31
N GLY A 252 3.27 23.18 -1.32
CA GLY A 252 2.28 24.28 -1.18
C GLY A 252 1.90 24.65 0.25
N GLY A 253 2.56 24.07 1.26
CA GLY A 253 2.16 24.18 2.65
C GLY A 253 3.21 23.63 3.61
N GLN A 254 2.83 23.50 4.88
CA GLN A 254 3.69 22.90 5.90
C GLN A 254 3.67 21.38 5.79
N PHE A 255 4.85 20.75 5.89
CA PHE A 255 4.99 19.31 5.89
C PHE A 255 4.08 18.62 6.90
N GLY A 256 3.29 17.64 6.43
CA GLY A 256 2.40 16.85 7.27
C GLY A 256 1.02 17.47 7.52
N ASN A 257 0.79 18.74 7.17
CA ASN A 257 -0.56 19.31 7.23
C ASN A 257 -1.46 18.66 6.18
N ILE A 258 -2.71 18.35 6.53
CA ILE A 258 -3.67 17.84 5.56
C ILE A 258 -3.99 18.95 4.56
N GLU A 259 -3.61 18.75 3.30
CA GLU A 259 -3.87 19.70 2.22
C GLU A 259 -4.96 19.19 1.28
N ALA A 260 -5.08 17.89 1.06
CA ALA A 260 -6.18 17.33 0.29
C ALA A 260 -6.87 16.17 1.02
N ILE A 261 -8.17 16.04 0.79
CA ILE A 261 -8.99 14.94 1.29
C ILE A 261 -9.72 14.33 0.09
N ARG A 262 -9.67 13.01 -0.05
CA ARG A 262 -10.43 12.26 -1.04
C ARG A 262 -11.61 11.57 -0.37
N LEU A 263 -12.81 11.76 -0.90
CA LEU A 263 -14.06 11.11 -0.50
C LEU A 263 -14.62 10.36 -1.72
N GLY A 264 -14.34 9.06 -1.83
CA GLY A 264 -14.66 8.29 -3.03
C GLY A 264 -14.05 8.92 -4.30
N PRO A 265 -14.87 9.33 -5.30
CA PRO A 265 -14.38 9.98 -6.51
C PRO A 265 -14.08 11.48 -6.33
N TYR A 266 -14.48 12.08 -5.21
CA TYR A 266 -14.30 13.52 -4.98
C TYR A 266 -12.99 13.79 -4.26
N LYS A 267 -12.26 14.83 -4.68
CA LYS A 267 -11.05 15.29 -4.00
C LYS A 267 -11.13 16.79 -3.72
N ALA A 268 -11.11 17.14 -2.44
CA ALA A 268 -11.12 18.52 -1.97
C ALA A 268 -9.72 18.96 -1.55
N PHE A 269 -9.32 20.18 -1.96
CA PHE A 269 -8.04 20.80 -1.60
C PHE A 269 -8.31 21.98 -0.64
N TYR A 270 -7.67 21.97 0.53
CA TYR A 270 -7.89 22.92 1.63
C TYR A 270 -6.87 24.06 1.65
N THR A 271 -5.71 23.87 1.04
CA THR A 271 -4.73 24.93 0.79
C THR A 271 -4.33 24.92 -0.68
N THR A 272 -5.19 25.47 -1.54
CA THR A 272 -4.67 26.05 -2.78
C THR A 272 -4.17 27.45 -2.43
N GLY A 273 -2.86 27.59 -2.26
CA GLY A 273 -2.24 28.90 -2.43
C GLY A 273 -2.70 29.44 -3.78
N PHE A 274 -3.49 30.51 -3.76
CA PHE A 274 -3.89 31.24 -4.95
C PHE A 274 -2.63 31.65 -5.72
N HIS A 275 -2.30 30.94 -6.79
CA HIS A 275 -1.66 31.62 -7.90
C HIS A 275 -2.77 32.39 -8.59
N TYR A 276 -2.72 33.72 -8.53
CA TYR A 276 -3.59 34.62 -9.28
C TYR A 276 -3.44 34.36 -10.78
N TYR A 277 -4.15 33.37 -11.30
CA TYR A 277 -4.44 33.22 -12.72
C TYR A 277 -5.66 32.31 -12.88
N TYR A 278 -6.84 32.93 -12.85
CA TYR A 278 -8.19 32.37 -13.01
C TYR A 278 -8.76 31.55 -11.83
N GLY A 279 -9.66 32.20 -11.09
CA GLY A 279 -10.37 31.65 -9.95
C GLY A 279 -11.21 30.41 -10.24
N ILE A 280 -11.42 29.65 -9.16
CA ILE A 280 -12.13 28.36 -9.01
C ILE A 280 -11.32 27.14 -9.48
N PRO A 281 -10.68 26.37 -8.57
CA PRO A 281 -10.10 25.09 -8.93
C PRO A 281 -11.17 23.99 -8.85
N TYR A 282 -11.71 23.62 -10.01
CA TYR A 282 -12.22 22.27 -10.23
C TYR A 282 -11.01 21.37 -10.54
N SER A 283 -10.75 20.37 -9.69
CA SER A 283 -9.83 19.28 -10.03
C SER A 283 -10.58 18.30 -10.91
N ASN A 284 -10.40 18.39 -12.23
CA ASN A 284 -10.68 17.27 -13.11
C ASN A 284 -9.60 16.20 -12.84
N ASP A 285 -9.89 15.24 -11.95
CA ASP A 285 -9.25 13.93 -12.04
C ASP A 285 -9.63 13.37 -13.41
N MET A 286 -8.69 13.30 -14.36
CA MET A 286 -8.78 12.45 -15.53
C MET A 286 -7.37 12.14 -16.04
N GLY A 287 -6.76 11.09 -15.48
CA GLY A 287 -5.86 10.27 -16.30
C GLY A 287 -6.63 9.75 -17.53
N CYS A 288 -5.95 9.55 -18.65
CA CYS A 288 -6.53 9.31 -19.98
C CYS A 288 -7.38 8.02 -20.17
N LEU A 289 -7.95 7.40 -19.13
CA LEU A 289 -8.74 6.17 -19.28
C LEU A 289 -10.04 6.07 -18.48
N ASP A 290 -10.45 7.10 -17.74
CA ASP A 290 -11.80 7.13 -17.18
C ASP A 290 -12.69 8.00 -18.07
N THR A 291 -13.88 7.52 -18.48
CA THR A 291 -14.91 8.41 -19.03
C THR A 291 -16.32 7.93 -18.71
N ALA A 292 -17.09 8.85 -18.12
CA ALA A 292 -18.16 9.56 -18.83
C ALA A 292 -18.32 10.95 -18.19
N GLY A 293 -18.26 12.10 -18.87
CA GLY A 293 -18.11 12.39 -20.30
C GLY A 293 -17.63 13.84 -20.53
N TYR A 294 -17.22 14.10 -21.78
CA TYR A 294 -16.75 15.35 -22.39
C TYR A 294 -15.37 15.89 -21.94
N ASN A 295 -14.34 15.48 -22.69
CA ASN A 295 -13.00 16.06 -22.73
C ASN A 295 -12.95 17.29 -23.64
N LEU A 296 -12.55 18.45 -23.11
CA LEU A 296 -11.90 19.54 -23.86
C LEU A 296 -10.98 20.34 -22.91
N PRO A 297 -9.69 20.61 -23.22
CA PRO A 297 -8.88 20.16 -24.36
C PRO A 297 -7.90 19.01 -24.00
N PRO A 298 -7.33 18.31 -25.01
CA PRO A 298 -6.37 17.23 -24.81
C PRO A 298 -5.07 17.71 -24.14
N CYS A 299 -4.45 16.83 -23.33
CA CYS A 299 -3.15 17.07 -22.72
C CYS A 299 -2.09 17.35 -23.81
N PRO A 300 -1.33 18.45 -23.74
CA PRO A 300 -0.25 18.70 -24.69
C PRO A 300 0.87 17.66 -24.50
N PRO A 301 1.50 17.17 -25.58
CA PRO A 301 2.61 16.23 -25.49
C PRO A 301 3.82 16.86 -24.78
N CYS A 302 4.59 16.03 -24.07
CA CYS A 302 5.82 16.45 -23.41
C CYS A 302 6.78 17.11 -24.43
N PRO A 303 7.27 18.34 -24.17
CA PRO A 303 8.19 19.07 -25.04
C PRO A 303 9.40 18.21 -25.41
N GLN A 304 9.81 18.25 -26.67
CA GLN A 304 11.00 17.50 -27.15
C GLN A 304 12.28 17.83 -26.39
N SER A 305 12.37 19.02 -25.80
CA SER A 305 13.50 19.44 -24.96
C SER A 305 13.63 18.70 -23.62
N LEU A 306 12.60 17.94 -23.23
CA LEU A 306 12.56 17.17 -21.98
C LEU A 306 12.62 15.65 -22.22
N ARG A 307 12.81 15.20 -23.47
CA ARG A 307 13.03 13.79 -23.80
C ARG A 307 14.53 13.52 -23.81
N GLU A 308 15.00 12.58 -22.99
CA GLU A 308 16.37 12.07 -23.13
C GLU A 308 16.52 11.31 -24.46
N PRO A 309 17.69 11.37 -25.12
CA PRO A 309 17.95 10.59 -26.32
C PRO A 309 17.96 9.09 -25.99
N PRO A 310 17.53 8.23 -26.93
CA PRO A 310 17.55 6.78 -26.73
C PRO A 310 19.00 6.30 -26.55
N TYR A 311 19.25 5.57 -25.47
CA TYR A 311 20.50 4.87 -25.23
C TYR A 311 20.62 3.71 -26.24
N TRP A 312 21.69 3.72 -27.04
CA TRP A 312 22.18 2.55 -27.79
C TRP A 312 23.09 1.72 -26.88
#